data_AF-A0A1T4QMX0-F1
#
_entry.id   AF-A0A1T4QMX0-F1
#
_cell.length_a   1.000
_cell.length_b   1.000
_cell.length_c   1.000
_cell.angle_alpha   90.00
_cell.angle_beta   90.00
_cell.angle_gamma   90.00
#
_symmetry.space_group_name_H-M   'P 1'
#
loop_
_entity.id
_entity.type
_entity.pdbx_description
1 polymer ?
#
loop_
_entity_poly.entity_id
_entity_poly.type
_entity_poly.pdbx_seq_one_letter_code
_entity_poly.pdbx_strand_id
1 'polypeptide(L)' 'MVNTYYGLDALGRIITHFIFIYLAFWSLQSMKLENLFKPNIQFNGQIRFVYFFLAIMLGYTASSFFQELLLLTKNLLLGL' A
#
# COMPACT_ATOMS: atom_id res chain seq x y z
N MET A 1 6.45 31.29 -3.03
CA MET A 1 5.00 31.04 -3.07
C MET A 1 4.80 29.54 -3.09
N VAL A 2 4.14 28.97 -2.08
CA VAL A 2 3.77 27.54 -2.11
C VAL A 2 2.70 27.40 -3.18
N ASN A 3 3.06 26.79 -4.30
CA ASN A 3 2.14 26.57 -5.41
C ASN A 3 1.10 25.53 -4.96
N THR A 4 -0.15 25.95 -4.77
CA THR A 4 -1.27 25.15 -4.26
C THR A 4 -1.45 23.82 -5.00
N TYR A 5 -1.04 23.78 -6.27
CA TYR A 5 -1.00 22.58 -7.11
C TYR A 5 -0.12 21.46 -6.52
N TYR A 6 1.07 21.78 -6.00
CA TYR A 6 1.97 20.78 -5.40
C TYR A 6 1.42 20.24 -4.08
N GLY A 7 0.69 21.07 -3.33
CA GLY A 7 0.02 20.64 -2.11
C GLY A 7 -1.11 19.64 -2.39
N LEU A 8 -1.93 19.89 -3.41
CA LEU A 8 -3.00 18.99 -3.83
C LEU A 8 -2.45 17.67 -4.40
N ASP A 9 -1.39 17.71 -5.20
CA ASP A 9 -0.74 16.51 -5.72
C ASP A 9 -0.14 15.65 -4.59
N ALA A 10 0.54 16.29 -3.63
CA ALA A 10 1.07 15.60 -2.45
C ALA A 10 -0.04 14.95 -1.61
N LEU A 11 -1.15 15.65 -1.37
CA LEU A 11 -2.31 15.09 -0.67
C LEU A 11 -2.91 13.89 -1.41
N GLY A 12 -3.05 13.98 -2.74
CA GLY A 12 -3.55 12.87 -3.57
C GLY A 12 -2.66 11.63 -3.47
N ARG A 13 -1.33 11.80 -3.51
CA ARG A 13 -0.38 10.70 -3.32
C ARG A 13 -0.51 10.08 -1.93
N ILE A 14 -0.55 10.89 -0.88
CA ILE A 14 -0.70 10.42 0.50
C ILE A 14 -1.98 9.58 0.64
N ILE A 15 -3.12 10.10 0.20
CA ILE A 15 -4.42 9.40 0.28
C ILE A 15 -4.34 8.06 -0.47
N THR A 16 -3.74 8.05 -1.66
CA THR A 16 -3.59 6.83 -2.46
C THR A 16 -2.75 5.78 -1.72
N HIS A 17 -1.65 6.16 -1.07
CA HIS A 17 -0.86 5.22 -0.28
C HIS A 17 -1.68 4.64 0.88
N PHE A 18 -2.41 5.47 1.63
CA PHE A 18 -3.24 4.98 2.74
C PHE A 18 -4.34 4.02 2.29
N ILE A 19 -5.01 4.30 1.16
CA ILE A 19 -6.03 3.40 0.60
C ILE A 19 -5.42 2.04 0.25
N PHE A 20 -4.28 2.02 -0.43
CA PHE A 20 -3.62 0.76 -0.82
C PHE A 20 -3.06 -0.02 0.37
N ILE A 21 -2.53 0.66 1.40
CA ILE A 21 -2.10 0.01 2.65
C ILE A 21 -3.29 -0.62 3.36
N TYR A 22 -4.44 0.07 3.41
CA TYR A 22 -5.66 -0.49 3.96
C TYR A 22 -6.12 -1.73 3.17
N LEU A 23 -6.12 -1.68 1.84
CA LEU A 23 -6.47 -2.82 0.99
C LEU A 23 -5.49 -3.99 1.16
N ALA A 24 -4.20 -3.73 1.28
CA ALA A 24 -3.19 -4.74 1.54
C ALA A 24 -3.39 -5.39 2.92
N PHE A 25 -3.67 -4.59 3.95
CA PHE A 25 -3.99 -5.09 5.29
C PHE A 25 -5.25 -5.98 5.27
N TRP A 26 -6.32 -5.50 4.62
CA TRP A 26 -7.56 -6.25 4.48
C TRP A 26 -7.36 -7.57 3.71
N SER A 27 -6.55 -7.56 2.65
CA SER A 27 -6.21 -8.75 1.88
C SER A 27 -5.41 -9.75 2.70
N LEU A 28 -4.37 -9.31 3.43
CA LEU A 28 -3.57 -10.17 4.29
C LEU A 28 -4.38 -10.81 5.41
N GLN A 29 -5.37 -10.10 5.96
CA GLN A 29 -6.27 -10.65 6.99
C GLN A 29 -7.16 -11.79 6.44
N SER A 30 -7.49 -11.77 5.14
CA SER A 30 -8.26 -12.85 4.50
C SER A 30 -7.44 -14.13 4.31
N MET A 31 -6.12 -13.99 4.20
CA MET A 31 -5.22 -15.12 4.17
C MET A 31 -5.16 -15.66 5.60
N LYS A 32 -5.68 -16.87 5.83
CA LYS A 32 -5.60 -17.59 7.12
C LYS A 32 -4.16 -18.04 7.40
N LEU A 33 -3.25 -17.08 7.43
CA LEU A 33 -1.81 -17.28 7.65
C LEU A 33 -1.55 -17.78 9.09
N GLU A 34 -2.56 -17.72 9.98
CA GLU A 34 -2.63 -18.50 11.23
C GLU A 34 -2.40 -20.00 11.02
N ASN A 35 -2.77 -20.55 9.87
CA ASN A 35 -2.48 -21.95 9.50
C ASN A 35 -1.05 -22.14 8.96
N LEU A 36 -0.37 -21.06 8.53
CA LEU A 36 1.04 -21.14 8.12
C LEU A 36 1.97 -21.13 9.33
N PHE A 37 1.60 -20.43 10.40
CA PHE A 37 2.37 -20.40 11.63
C PHE A 37 1.90 -21.53 12.55
N LYS A 38 2.81 -22.41 12.99
CA LYS A 38 2.46 -23.57 13.83
C LYS A 38 1.71 -23.11 15.09
N PRO A 39 0.64 -23.81 15.51
CA PRO A 39 -0.24 -23.38 16.61
C PRO A 39 0.43 -23.34 18.00
N ASN A 40 1.68 -23.77 18.12
CA ASN A 40 2.38 -23.93 19.40
C ASN A 40 3.39 -22.79 19.72
N ILE A 41 3.34 -21.69 18.96
CA ILE A 41 4.30 -20.57 19.04
C ILE A 41 3.57 -19.38 19.67
N GLN A 42 3.83 -19.11 20.96
CA GLN A 42 3.25 -18.05 21.81
C GLN A 42 3.57 -16.60 21.37
N PHE A 43 3.80 -16.33 20.08
CA PHE A 43 4.23 -15.03 19.56
C PHE A 43 3.10 -14.23 18.91
N ASN A 44 1.89 -14.34 19.44
CA ASN A 44 0.69 -13.69 18.91
C ASN A 44 0.83 -12.17 18.71
N GLY A 45 1.60 -11.47 19.56
CA GLY A 45 1.85 -10.04 19.42
C GLY A 45 2.82 -9.70 18.27
N GLN A 46 3.94 -10.41 18.17
CA GLN A 46 4.98 -10.13 17.16
C GLN A 46 4.48 -10.42 15.74
N ILE A 47 3.71 -11.49 15.60
CA ILE A 47 3.09 -11.86 14.33
C ILE A 47 2.18 -10.73 13.81
N ARG A 48 1.40 -10.07 14.68
CA ARG A 48 0.56 -8.92 14.31
C ARG A 48 1.38 -7.73 13.80
N PHE A 49 2.53 -7.44 14.42
CA PHE A 49 3.43 -6.40 13.91
C PHE A 49 4.01 -6.77 12.54
N VAL A 50 4.37 -8.04 12.33
CA VAL A 50 4.81 -8.51 11.01
C VAL A 50 3.73 -8.27 9.96
N TYR A 51 2.46 -8.61 10.23
CA TYR A 51 1.35 -8.31 9.31
C TYR A 51 1.23 -6.82 9.01
N PHE A 52 1.33 -5.98 10.03
CA PHE A 52 1.22 -4.54 9.89
C PHE A 52 2.33 -3.98 8.99
N PHE A 53 3.59 -4.37 9.22
CA PHE A 53 4.69 -3.95 8.37
C PHE A 53 4.59 -4.52 6.96
N LEU A 54 4.15 -5.77 6.81
CA LEU A 54 3.94 -6.39 5.50
C LEU A 54 2.85 -5.65 4.70
N ALA A 55 1.75 -5.27 5.36
CA ALA A 55 0.69 -4.48 4.75
C ALA A 55 1.19 -3.12 4.28
N ILE A 56 2.03 -2.45 5.07
CA ILE A 56 2.65 -1.17 4.68
C ILE A 56 3.54 -1.37 3.46
N MET A 57 4.44 -2.37 3.47
CA MET A 57 5.35 -2.61 2.35
C MET A 57 4.60 -2.95 1.06
N LEU A 58 3.63 -3.88 1.13
CA LEU A 58 2.82 -4.29 -0.02
C LEU A 58 1.95 -3.14 -0.53
N GLY A 59 1.26 -2.45 0.37
CA GLY A 59 0.39 -1.31 0.00
C GLY A 59 1.17 -0.14 -0.58
N TYR A 60 2.32 0.19 -0.01
CA TYR A 60 3.20 1.23 -0.55
C TYR A 60 3.71 0.86 -1.95
N THR A 61 4.15 -0.38 -2.14
CA THR A 61 4.66 -0.85 -3.44
C THR A 61 3.55 -0.86 -4.49
N ALA A 62 2.38 -1.39 -4.16
CA ALA A 62 1.24 -1.43 -5.07
C ALA A 62 0.72 -0.03 -5.42
N SER A 63 0.70 0.89 -4.45
CA SER A 63 0.34 2.29 -4.69
C SER A 63 1.35 3.01 -5.58
N SER A 64 2.65 2.79 -5.36
CA SER A 64 3.71 3.38 -6.18
C SER A 64 3.62 2.88 -7.61
N PHE A 65 3.45 1.57 -7.80
CA PHE A 65 3.19 0.95 -9.10
C PHE A 65 1.95 1.56 -9.78
N PHE A 66 0.84 1.73 -9.05
CA PHE A 66 -0.38 2.32 -9.59
C PHE A 66 -0.18 3.76 -10.06
N GLN A 67 0.51 4.59 -9.27
CA GLN A 67 0.82 5.97 -9.64
C GLN A 67 1.76 6.04 -10.85
N GLU A 68 2.78 5.18 -10.91
CA GLU A 68 3.67 5.06 -12.07
C GLU A 68 2.91 4.65 -13.33
N LEU A 69 2.02 3.67 -13.22
CA LEU A 69 1.17 3.22 -14.33
C LEU A 69 0.27 4.36 -14.84
N LEU A 70 -0.30 5.18 -13.95
CA LEU A 70 -1.09 6.34 -14.34
C LEU A 70 -0.23 7.39 -15.08
N LEU A 71 0.99 7.63 -14.62
CA LEU A 71 1.93 8.55 -15.29
C LEU A 71 2.34 8.04 -16.68
N LEU A 72 2.70 6.76 -16.77
CA LEU A 72 3.04 6.08 -18.03
C LEU A 72 1.87 6.16 -19.02
N THR A 73 0.65 5.89 -18.56
CA THR A 73 -0.56 5.97 -19.38
C THR A 73 -0.82 7.39 -19.88
N LYS A 74 -0.69 8.40 -19.00
CA LYS A 74 -0.82 9.81 -19.40
C LYS A 74 0.22 10.21 -20.45
N ASN A 75 1.47 9.82 -20.26
CA ASN A 75 2.55 10.12 -21.20
C ASN A 75 2.34 9.45 -22.55
N LEU A 76 1.87 8.20 -22.56
CA LEU A 76 1.55 7.48 -23.78
C LEU A 76 0.41 8.15 -24.55
N LEU A 77 -0.64 8.59 -23.85
CA LEU A 77 -1.79 9.26 -24.48
C LEU A 77 -1.49 10.66 -24.99
N LEU A 78 -0.61 11.41 -24.31
CA LEU A 78 -0.20 12.76 -24.73
C LEU A 78 0.90 12.75 -25.81
N GLY A 79 1.68 11.67 -25.89
CA GLY A 79 2.76 11.51 -26.86
C GLY A 79 2.33 10.86 -28.18
N LEU A 80 1.09 10.37 -28.29
CA LEU A 80 0.47 9.85 -29.51
C LEU A 80 -0.32 10.96 -30.22
#